data_AF-A0A2T3XK55-F1
#
_entry.id   AF-A0A2T3XK55-F1
#
_cell.length_a   1.000
_cell.length_b   1.000
_cell.length_c   1.000
_cell.angle_alpha   90.00
_cell.angle_beta   90.00
_cell.angle_gamma   90.00
#
_symmetry.space_group_name_H-M   'P 1'
#
loop_
_entity.id
_entity.type
_entity.pdbx_description
1 polymer ?
#
loop_
_entity_poly.entity_id
_entity_poly.type
_entity_poly.pdbx_seq_one_letter_code
_entity_poly.pdbx_strand_id
1 'polypeptide(L)'
;MLEPFTEQYKGYAIGVQALRRAKEPDEPADAPRRFDIVVTIARKSRGERAKAEMFGVPEHAPLDDQLEAHKIGLQYARDIIDGKVDGSSVDKL
;
A
#
# COMPACT_ATOMS: atom_id res chain seq x y z
N MET A 1 0.82 -16.13 11.94
CA MET A 1 0.49 -14.73 11.65
C MET A 1 1.29 -14.35 10.41
N LEU A 2 0.66 -14.00 9.29
CA LEU A 2 1.40 -13.36 8.20
C LEU A 2 1.89 -12.03 8.78
N GLU A 3 3.19 -11.92 9.03
CA GLU A 3 3.78 -10.61 9.24
C GLU A 3 3.41 -9.78 8.00
N PRO A 4 2.83 -8.57 8.15
CA PRO A 4 2.57 -7.73 7.00
C PRO A 4 3.88 -7.63 6.24
N PHE A 5 3.87 -7.95 4.93
CA PHE A 5 5.04 -7.85 4.08
C PHE A 5 5.64 -6.46 4.25
N THR A 6 6.68 -6.38 5.07
CA THR A 6 7.29 -5.12 5.49
C THR A 6 8.51 -4.96 4.63
N GLU A 7 8.32 -4.31 3.49
CA GLU A 7 9.41 -3.99 2.59
C GLU A 7 10.22 -2.82 3.15
N GLN A 8 11.53 -2.78 2.88
CA GLN A 8 12.39 -1.69 3.33
C GLN A 8 12.86 -0.87 2.14
N TYR A 9 12.74 0.45 2.23
CA TYR A 9 13.16 1.35 1.17
C TYR A 9 13.69 2.67 1.73
N LYS A 10 14.93 3.03 1.39
CA LYS A 10 15.59 4.30 1.76
C LYS A 10 15.48 4.67 3.25
N GLY A 11 15.59 3.68 4.14
CA GLY A 11 15.49 3.92 5.59
C GLY A 11 14.06 4.00 6.14
N TYR A 12 13.06 3.69 5.31
CA TYR A 12 11.66 3.52 5.71
C TYR A 12 11.27 2.04 5.67
N ALA A 13 10.32 1.67 6.53
CA ALA A 13 9.57 0.44 6.47
C ALA A 13 8.22 0.70 5.80
N ILE A 14 7.83 -0.15 4.87
CA ILE A 14 6.59 -0.05 4.09
C ILE A 14 5.74 -1.29 4.37
N GLY A 15 4.52 -1.10 4.85
CA GLY A 15 3.49 -2.13 4.90
C GLY A 15 2.42 -1.86 3.84
N VAL A 16 1.96 -2.88 3.13
CA VAL A 16 0.86 -2.75 2.16
C VAL A 16 -0.27 -3.68 2.54
N GLN A 17 -1.47 -3.12 2.65
CA GLN A 17 -2.71 -3.84 2.91
C GLN A 17 -3.61 -3.71 1.69
N ALA A 18 -3.92 -4.83 1.04
CA ALA A 18 -4.84 -4.89 -0.07
C ALA A 18 -6.13 -5.61 0.36
N LEU A 19 -7.22 -4.87 0.41
CA LEU A 19 -8.53 -5.35 0.82
C LEU A 19 -9.40 -5.54 -0.42
N ARG A 20 -9.79 -6.79 -0.70
CA ARG A 20 -10.63 -7.11 -1.84
C ARG A 20 -12.04 -6.54 -1.62
N ARG A 21 -12.56 -5.74 -2.55
CA ARG A 21 -13.94 -5.25 -2.48
C ARG A 21 -14.94 -6.38 -2.69
N ALA A 22 -16.14 -6.19 -2.15
CA ALA A 22 -17.26 -7.08 -2.41
C ALA A 22 -17.58 -7.11 -3.91
N LYS A 23 -17.96 -8.28 -4.42
CA LYS A 23 -18.44 -8.44 -5.79
C LYS A 23 -19.86 -7.90 -5.90
N GLU A 24 -20.24 -7.39 -7.07
CA GLU A 24 -21.64 -7.15 -7.35
C GLU A 24 -22.38 -8.50 -7.49
N PRO A 25 -23.70 -8.57 -7.20
CA PRO A 25 -24.45 -9.83 -7.16
C PRO A 25 -24.35 -10.64 -8.46
N ASP A 26 -24.28 -9.94 -9.60
CA ASP A 26 -24.31 -10.51 -10.94
C ASP A 26 -22.92 -10.78 -11.55
N GLU A 27 -21.83 -10.51 -10.81
CA GLU A 27 -20.48 -10.73 -11.33
C GLU A 27 -20.04 -12.21 -11.24
N PRO A 28 -19.38 -12.74 -12.31
CA PRO A 28 -18.84 -14.08 -12.30
C PRO A 28 -17.74 -14.25 -11.23
N ALA A 29 -17.55 -15.48 -10.75
CA ALA A 29 -16.65 -15.77 -9.63
C ALA A 29 -15.20 -15.34 -9.89
N ASP A 30 -14.77 -15.42 -11.15
CA ASP A 30 -13.42 -15.14 -11.65
C ASP A 30 -13.29 -13.73 -12.27
N ALA A 31 -14.26 -12.83 -12.05
CA ALA A 31 -14.13 -11.45 -12.51
C ALA A 31 -12.94 -10.76 -11.81
N PRO A 32 -12.16 -9.93 -12.54
CA PRO A 32 -11.17 -9.04 -11.95
C PRO A 32 -11.81 -8.19 -10.85
N ARG A 33 -11.14 -8.01 -9.71
CA ARG A 33 -11.72 -7.32 -8.56
C ARG A 33 -11.03 -6.01 -8.25
N ARG A 34 -11.82 -5.06 -7.77
CA ARG A 34 -11.26 -3.83 -7.17
C ARG A 34 -10.69 -4.16 -5.79
N PHE A 35 -9.59 -3.51 -5.46
CA PHE A 35 -8.95 -3.58 -4.16
C PHE A 35 -8.91 -2.18 -3.56
N ASP A 36 -9.20 -2.06 -2.27
CA ASP A 36 -8.81 -0.91 -1.49
C ASP A 36 -7.40 -1.16 -0.97
N ILE A 37 -6.44 -0.38 -1.47
CA ILE A 37 -5.04 -0.52 -1.09
C ILE A 37 -4.66 0.63 -0.17
N VAL A 38 -4.14 0.27 1.00
CA VAL A 38 -3.59 1.20 1.98
C VAL A 38 -2.12 0.87 2.18
N VAL A 39 -1.27 1.89 2.11
CA VAL A 39 0.16 1.78 2.36
C VAL A 39 0.52 2.51 3.64
N THR A 40 1.31 1.88 4.48
CA THR A 40 1.81 2.44 5.73
C THR A 40 3.30 2.63 5.63
N ILE A 41 3.79 3.85 5.84
CA ILE A 41 5.21 4.19 5.77
C ILE A 41 5.66 4.66 7.14
N ALA A 42 6.74 4.07 7.66
CA ALA A 42 7.34 4.43 8.94
C ALA A 42 8.85 4.60 8.80
N ARG A 43 9.42 5.63 9.45
CA ARG A 43 10.87 5.86 9.42
C ARG A 43 11.57 4.84 10.32
N LYS A 44 12.63 4.20 9.85
CA LYS A 44 13.35 3.19 10.65
C LYS A 44 14.31 3.89 11.62
N SER A 45 13.86 4.26 12.82
CA SER A 45 14.71 4.79 13.90
C SER A 45 15.17 3.66 14.85
N ARG A 46 16.42 3.75 15.32
CA ARG A 46 16.99 2.81 16.31
C ARG A 46 16.30 3.00 17.66
N GLY A 47 15.26 2.23 17.94
CA GLY A 47 14.76 2.00 19.30
C GLY A 47 13.54 2.81 19.75
N GLU A 48 13.02 3.74 18.95
CA GLU A 48 11.72 4.38 19.22
C GLU A 48 10.61 3.75 18.39
N ARG A 49 9.38 3.78 18.90
CA ARG A 49 8.18 3.50 18.09
C ARG A 49 8.09 4.59 17.03
N ALA A 50 8.61 4.30 15.85
CA ALA A 50 8.57 5.22 14.74
C ALA A 50 7.12 5.60 14.42
N LYS A 51 6.89 6.90 14.26
CA LYS A 51 5.62 7.40 13.75
C LYS A 51 5.41 6.81 12.35
N ALA A 52 4.20 6.33 12.10
CA ALA A 52 3.80 5.75 10.83
C ALA A 52 2.70 6.62 10.22
N GLU A 53 2.77 6.84 8.91
CA GLU A 53 1.71 7.51 8.16
C GLU A 53 1.08 6.53 7.17
N MET A 54 -0.23 6.68 6.95
CA MET A 54 -1.03 5.81 6.10
C MET A 54 -1.53 6.60 4.90
N PHE A 55 -1.40 6.01 3.71
CA PHE A 55 -1.81 6.61 2.46
C PHE A 55 -2.71 5.65 1.70
N GLY A 56 -3.86 6.14 1.23
CA GLY A 56 -4.70 5.41 0.29
C GLY A 56 -4.07 5.47 -1.10
N VAL A 57 -4.00 4.33 -1.78
CA VAL A 57 -3.68 4.31 -3.20
C VAL A 57 -4.89 4.84 -3.97
N PRO A 58 -4.71 5.76 -4.94
CA PRO A 58 -5.78 6.21 -5.82
C PRO A 58 -6.48 5.05 -6.56
N GLU A 59 -7.66 5.33 -7.11
CA GLU A 59 -8.42 4.33 -7.85
C GLU A 59 -7.57 3.74 -8.99
N HIS A 60 -7.57 2.40 -9.07
CA HIS A 60 -6.86 1.62 -10.07
C HIS A 60 -7.83 0.68 -10.79
N ALA A 61 -7.40 0.16 -11.94
CA ALA A 61 -8.16 -0.86 -12.66
C ALA A 61 -8.39 -2.10 -11.77
N PRO A 62 -9.50 -2.83 -11.96
CA PRO A 62 -9.68 -4.13 -11.34
C PRO A 62 -8.47 -5.05 -11.59
N LEU A 63 -8.10 -5.82 -10.58
CA LEU A 63 -6.91 -6.69 -10.58
C LEU A 63 -7.34 -8.14 -10.44
N ASP A 64 -6.57 -9.03 -11.04
CA ASP A 64 -6.86 -10.47 -11.03
C ASP A 64 -6.51 -11.09 -9.67
N ASP A 65 -5.48 -10.57 -8.99
CA ASP A 65 -5.00 -11.12 -7.73
C ASP A 65 -4.45 -10.08 -6.74
N GLN A 66 -4.25 -10.52 -5.49
CA GLN A 66 -3.78 -9.69 -4.38
C GLN A 66 -2.28 -9.35 -4.48
N LEU A 67 -1.49 -10.13 -5.20
CA LEU A 67 -0.06 -9.87 -5.41
C LEU A 67 0.12 -8.65 -6.33
N GLU A 68 -0.71 -8.49 -7.36
CA GLU A 68 -0.72 -7.27 -8.17
C GLU A 68 -1.08 -6.04 -7.34
N ALA A 69 -2.11 -6.14 -6.49
CA ALA A 69 -2.49 -5.07 -5.57
C ALA A 69 -1.32 -4.69 -4.64
N HIS A 70 -0.59 -5.70 -4.16
CA HIS A 70 0.59 -5.48 -3.31
C HIS A 70 1.72 -4.75 -4.07
N LYS A 71 2.00 -5.13 -5.32
CA LYS A 71 3.00 -4.46 -6.16
C LYS A 71 2.65 -3.00 -6.42
N ILE A 72 1.38 -2.72 -6.71
CA ILE A 72 0.89 -1.34 -6.92
C ILE A 72 1.07 -0.51 -5.65
N GLY A 73 0.64 -1.03 -4.49
CA GLY A 73 0.84 -0.33 -3.22
C GLY A 73 2.31 -0.09 -2.92
N LEU A 74 3.17 -1.09 -3.14
CA LEU A 74 4.61 -0.93 -2.90
C LEU A 74 5.24 0.14 -3.79
N GLN A 75 4.87 0.16 -5.07
CA GLN A 75 5.36 1.18 -5.99
C GLN A 75 4.87 2.57 -5.59
N TYR A 76 3.59 2.71 -5.25
CA TYR A 76 3.03 3.97 -4.77
C TYR A 76 3.74 4.49 -3.51
N ALA A 77 4.02 3.62 -2.55
CA ALA A 77 4.77 3.99 -1.35
C ALA A 77 6.19 4.48 -1.68
N ARG A 78 6.88 3.85 -2.64
CA ARG A 78 8.20 4.31 -3.11
C ARG A 78 8.12 5.67 -3.78
N ASP A 79 7.07 5.92 -4.56
CA ASP A 79 6.87 7.21 -5.22
C ASP A 79 6.55 8.33 -4.23
N ILE A 80 5.84 8.05 -3.13
CA ILE A 80 5.68 8.99 -2.01
C ILE A 80 7.04 9.28 -1.35
N ILE A 81 7.83 8.24 -1.03
CA ILE A 81 9.16 8.39 -0.41
C ILE A 81 10.12 9.17 -1.34
N ASP A 82 10.00 8.98 -2.65
CA ASP A 82 10.79 9.70 -3.65
C ASP A 82 10.25 11.12 -3.93
N GLY A 83 9.14 11.54 -3.29
CA GLY A 83 8.54 12.86 -3.47
C GLY A 83 7.88 13.07 -4.84
N LYS A 84 7.48 12.01 -5.52
CA LYS A 84 6.84 12.06 -6.86
C LYS A 84 5.31 12.18 -6.80
N VAL A 85 4.70 12.03 -5.63
CA VAL A 85 3.26 12.11 -5.44
C VAL A 85 2.91 13.45 -4.84
N ASP A 86 2.27 14.31 -5.63
CA ASP A 86 1.84 15.63 -5.16
C ASP A 86 0.87 15.53 -3.97
N GLY A 87 1.12 16.32 -2.93
CA GLY A 87 0.28 16.36 -1.73
C GLY A 87 0.48 15.21 -0.74
N SER A 88 1.34 14.24 -1.04
CA SER A 88 1.74 13.16 -0.12
C SER A 88 3.23 13.25 0.16
N SER A 89 3.63 13.33 1.43
CA SER A 89 5.05 13.38 1.82
C SER A 89 5.27 12.71 3.17
N VAL A 90 6.44 12.10 3.31
CA VAL A 90 6.93 11.46 4.54
C VAL A 90 8.02 12.28 5.23
N ASP A 91 8.23 13.53 4.83
CA ASP A 91 9.26 14.42 5.40
C ASP A 91 9.00 14.77 6.87
N LYS A 92 7.76 14.57 7.33
CA LYS A 92 7.32 14.82 8.71
C LYS A 92 7.49 13.61 9.64
N LEU A 93 8.03 12.49 9.13
CA LEU A 93 8.33 11.25 9.87
C LEU A 93 9.78 11.22 10.38
#